data_AF-A0A955GFJ3-F1
#
_entry.id   AF-A0A955GFJ3-F1
#
_cell.length_a   1.000
_cell.length_b   1.000
_cell.length_c   1.000
_cell.angle_alpha   90.00
_cell.angle_beta   90.00
_cell.angle_gamma   90.00
#
_symmetry.space_group_name_H-M   'P 1'
#
loop_
_entity.id
_entity.type
_entity.pdbx_description
1 polymer ?
#
loop_
_entity_poly.entity_id
_entity_poly.type
_entity_poly.pdbx_seq_one_letter_code
_entity_poly.pdbx_strand_id
1 'polypeptide(L)'
;MANAPHNDERSGKQISPSVVVAMIMNYSIHPDGIHSVYDNVGSGKVYIFQNGIVLQGTWEKPTDNASLAFKDSSGNDILLQPGQTWITAIPDGKLTYSP
;
A
#
# COMPACT_ATOMS: atom_id res chain seq x y z
N MET A 1 13.05 14.13 -0.78
CA MET A 1 14.12 13.65 0.15
C MET A 1 13.46 13.13 1.40
N ALA A 2 14.07 12.19 2.12
CA ALA A 2 13.55 11.78 3.43
C ALA A 2 13.34 13.02 4.34
N ASN A 3 12.21 13.09 5.02
CA ASN A 3 11.78 14.19 5.90
C ASN A 3 11.45 15.54 5.23
N ALA A 4 11.37 15.62 3.90
CA ALA A 4 10.84 16.79 3.20
C ALA A 4 9.39 16.52 2.73
N PRO A 5 8.50 17.52 2.74
CA PRO A 5 7.16 17.36 2.17
C PRO A 5 7.26 16.99 0.69
N HIS A 6 6.44 16.04 0.26
CA HIS A 6 6.28 15.71 -1.15
C HIS A 6 5.37 16.75 -1.78
N ASN A 7 5.94 17.69 -2.52
CA ASN A 7 5.21 18.74 -3.20
C ASN A 7 5.03 18.38 -4.68
N ASP A 8 3.85 18.65 -5.21
CA ASP A 8 3.59 18.60 -6.65
C ASP A 8 4.32 19.78 -7.32
N GLU A 9 5.23 19.49 -8.26
CA GLU A 9 6.10 20.49 -8.89
C GLU A 9 5.30 21.56 -9.63
N ARG A 10 4.21 21.16 -10.31
CA ARG A 10 3.42 22.06 -11.16
C ARG A 10 2.60 23.05 -10.34
N SER A 11 1.98 22.60 -9.25
CA SER A 11 1.11 23.43 -8.40
C SER A 11 1.82 24.04 -7.21
N GLY A 12 3.00 23.54 -6.84
CA GLY A 12 3.73 23.92 -5.63
C GLY A 12 3.07 23.47 -4.32
N LYS A 13 1.95 22.73 -4.39
CA LYS A 13 1.19 22.30 -3.20
C LYS A 13 1.73 20.97 -2.67
N GLN A 14 1.66 20.81 -1.35
CA GLN A 14 1.96 19.53 -0.70
C GLN A 14 0.89 18.49 -1.08
N ILE A 15 1.33 17.28 -1.41
CA ILE A 15 0.44 16.16 -1.70
C ILE A 15 -0.16 15.67 -0.38
N SER A 16 -1.49 15.53 -0.36
CA SER A 16 -2.28 15.16 0.82
C SER A 16 -3.30 14.08 0.46
N PRO A 17 -2.90 12.79 0.39
CA PRO A 17 -3.82 11.72 0.03
C PRO A 17 -4.89 11.52 1.12
N SER A 18 -6.12 11.23 0.69
CA SER A 18 -7.22 10.86 1.61
C SER A 18 -7.04 9.45 2.17
N VAL A 19 -6.32 8.59 1.43
CA VAL A 19 -6.11 7.19 1.74
C VAL A 19 -4.63 6.82 1.54
N VAL A 20 -4.03 6.18 2.53
CA VAL A 20 -2.71 5.56 2.42
C VAL A 20 -2.86 4.06 2.66
N VAL A 21 -2.33 3.24 1.77
CA VAL A 21 -2.40 1.78 1.80
C VAL A 21 -0.98 1.22 1.86
N ALA A 22 -0.67 0.47 2.91
CA ALA A 22 0.56 -0.29 3.04
C ALA A 22 0.28 -1.78 2.79
N MET A 23 0.74 -2.29 1.66
CA MET A 23 0.62 -3.70 1.28
C MET A 23 1.87 -4.46 1.70
N ILE A 24 1.68 -5.47 2.55
CA ILE A 24 2.78 -6.36 2.95
C ILE A 24 2.94 -7.42 1.88
N MET A 25 4.08 -7.42 1.19
CA MET A 25 4.40 -8.35 0.12
C MET A 25 5.70 -9.09 0.43
N ASN A 26 5.82 -10.30 -0.12
CA ASN A 26 7.09 -11.00 -0.13
C ASN A 26 8.10 -10.21 -0.96
N TYR A 27 9.32 -10.12 -0.42
CA TYR A 27 10.42 -9.38 -1.01
C TYR A 27 11.63 -10.29 -1.16
N SER A 28 12.27 -10.21 -2.32
CA SER A 28 13.56 -10.84 -2.57
C SER A 28 14.43 -9.97 -3.46
N ILE A 29 15.69 -10.35 -3.61
CA ILE A 29 16.61 -9.76 -4.57
C ILE A 29 16.65 -10.67 -5.79
N HIS A 30 16.50 -10.10 -6.98
CA HIS A 30 16.63 -10.79 -8.24
C HIS A 30 18.01 -11.47 -8.33
N PRO A 31 18.16 -12.62 -9.04
CA PRO A 31 19.45 -13.31 -9.14
C PRO A 31 20.63 -12.47 -9.66
N ASP A 32 20.37 -11.33 -10.31
CA ASP A 32 21.42 -10.37 -10.70
C ASP A 32 22.03 -9.57 -9.53
N GLY A 33 21.44 -9.64 -8.33
CA GLY A 33 21.93 -8.97 -7.12
C GLY A 33 21.59 -7.48 -7.02
N ILE A 34 20.88 -6.90 -7.98
CA ILE A 34 20.67 -5.44 -8.09
C ILE A 34 19.19 -5.08 -8.02
N HIS A 35 18.31 -5.90 -8.61
CA HIS A 35 16.88 -5.58 -8.66
C HIS A 35 16.12 -6.17 -7.48
N SER A 36 15.19 -5.39 -6.94
CA SER A 36 14.19 -5.87 -5.98
C SER A 36 13.06 -6.60 -6.70
N VAL A 37 12.61 -7.71 -6.13
CA VAL A 37 11.43 -8.45 -6.58
C VAL A 37 10.38 -8.43 -5.48
N TYR A 38 9.16 -8.08 -5.86
CA TYR A 38 7.99 -8.14 -5.00
C TYR A 38 6.92 -9.02 -5.64
N ASP A 39 6.42 -9.99 -4.89
CA ASP A 39 5.37 -10.90 -5.38
C ASP A 39 4.02 -10.18 -5.34
N ASN A 40 3.61 -9.62 -6.48
CA ASN A 40 2.38 -8.83 -6.62
C ASN A 40 1.14 -9.66 -7.02
N VAL A 41 1.28 -10.97 -7.19
CA VAL A 41 0.19 -11.93 -7.42
C VAL A 41 0.08 -12.84 -6.20
N GLY A 42 -1.14 -13.02 -5.71
CA GLY A 42 -1.43 -13.79 -4.51
C GLY A 42 -2.24 -12.97 -3.51
N SER A 43 -1.94 -13.15 -2.23
CA SER A 43 -2.57 -12.42 -1.13
C SER A 43 -1.59 -12.14 0.00
N GLY A 44 -1.89 -11.12 0.80
CA GLY A 44 -1.06 -10.74 1.94
C GLY A 44 -1.74 -9.70 2.83
N LYS A 45 -1.10 -9.34 3.94
CA LYS A 45 -1.66 -8.36 4.89
C LYS A 45 -1.68 -6.96 4.28
N VAL A 46 -2.70 -6.17 4.60
CA VAL A 46 -2.78 -4.75 4.23
C VAL A 46 -3.18 -3.91 5.43
N TYR A 47 -2.63 -2.70 5.50
CA TYR A 47 -3.01 -1.66 6.45
C TYR A 47 -3.47 -0.44 5.66
N ILE A 48 -4.70 0.01 5.93
CA ILE A 48 -5.33 1.12 5.22
C ILE A 48 -5.59 2.24 6.22
N PHE A 49 -4.93 3.37 5.99
CA PHE A 49 -5.02 4.58 6.79
C PHE A 49 -5.98 5.55 6.08
N GLN A 50 -7.11 5.84 6.71
CA GLN A 50 -8.12 6.77 6.20
C GLN A 50 -8.99 7.25 7.37
N ASN A 51 -9.58 8.45 7.29
CA ASN A 51 -10.39 9.03 8.37
C ASN A 51 -9.75 9.05 9.78
N GLY A 52 -8.42 9.09 9.87
CA GLY A 52 -7.73 9.03 11.17
C GLY A 52 -7.80 7.66 11.87
N ILE A 53 -8.22 6.60 11.16
CA ILE A 53 -8.20 5.23 11.66
C ILE A 53 -7.29 4.35 10.79
N VAL A 54 -6.92 3.19 11.35
CA VAL A 54 -6.21 2.13 10.62
C VAL A 54 -7.11 0.91 10.51
N LEU A 55 -7.42 0.52 9.28
CA LEU A 55 -8.11 -0.73 8.97
C LEU A 55 -7.06 -1.79 8.60
N GLN A 56 -7.14 -2.94 9.23
CA GLN A 56 -6.31 -4.10 8.90
C GLN A 56 -7.12 -5.10 8.09
N GLY A 57 -6.49 -5.70 7.08
CA GLY A 57 -7.15 -6.68 6.23
C GLY A 57 -6.18 -7.47 5.39
N THR A 58 -6.69 -8.02 4.29
CA THR A 58 -5.94 -8.79 3.30
C THR A 58 -6.05 -8.11 1.94
N TRP A 59 -4.94 -7.98 1.22
CA TRP A 59 -4.97 -7.68 -0.20
C TRP A 59 -5.01 -8.98 -1.01
N GLU A 60 -5.71 -8.97 -2.14
CA GLU A 60 -5.82 -10.13 -3.03
C GLU A 60 -5.69 -9.70 -4.49
N LYS A 61 -4.84 -10.42 -5.23
CA LYS A 61 -4.67 -10.25 -6.68
C LYS A 61 -4.39 -11.61 -7.32
N PRO A 62 -5.41 -12.33 -7.81
CA PRO A 62 -5.27 -13.71 -8.28
C PRO A 62 -4.35 -13.92 -9.48
N THR A 63 -4.22 -12.92 -10.36
CA THR A 63 -3.38 -12.98 -11.57
C THR A 63 -2.77 -11.61 -11.87
N ASP A 64 -1.86 -11.54 -12.83
CA ASP A 64 -1.24 -10.28 -13.25
C ASP A 64 -2.26 -9.25 -13.76
N ASN A 65 -3.30 -9.72 -14.45
CA ASN A 65 -4.35 -8.89 -15.05
C ASN A 65 -5.59 -8.73 -14.14
N ALA A 66 -5.62 -9.43 -13.00
CA ALA A 66 -6.73 -9.29 -12.05
C ALA A 66 -6.66 -7.95 -11.33
N SER A 67 -7.83 -7.42 -10.98
CA SER A 67 -7.93 -6.25 -10.12
C SER A 67 -7.41 -6.57 -8.72
N LEU A 68 -6.76 -5.59 -8.09
CA LEU A 68 -6.38 -5.65 -6.70
C LEU A 68 -7.61 -5.38 -5.82
N ALA A 69 -7.91 -6.28 -4.89
CA ALA A 69 -8.97 -6.14 -3.92
C ALA A 69 -8.41 -6.06 -2.49
N PHE A 70 -9.15 -5.39 -1.60
CA PHE A 70 -8.85 -5.34 -0.17
C PHE A 70 -10.03 -5.92 0.60
N LYS A 71 -9.76 -6.86 1.48
CA LYS A 71 -10.77 -7.63 2.22
C LYS A 71 -10.59 -7.44 3.73
N ASP A 72 -11.70 -7.32 4.45
CA ASP A 72 -11.71 -7.35 5.91
C ASP A 72 -11.55 -8.79 6.44
N SER A 73 -11.51 -8.95 7.76
CA SER A 73 -11.43 -10.26 8.41
C SER A 73 -12.64 -11.17 8.13
N SER A 74 -13.75 -10.60 7.67
CA SER A 74 -14.99 -11.30 7.33
C SER A 74 -15.09 -11.63 5.83
N GLY A 75 -14.10 -11.25 5.02
CA GLY A 75 -14.09 -11.45 3.57
C GLY A 75 -14.86 -10.40 2.76
N ASN A 76 -15.35 -9.33 3.39
CA ASN A 76 -16.03 -8.24 2.70
C ASN A 76 -15.02 -7.24 2.12
N ASP A 77 -15.39 -6.53 1.06
CA ASP A 77 -14.55 -5.49 0.50
C ASP A 77 -14.36 -4.32 1.47
N ILE A 78 -13.11 -3.91 1.68
CA ILE A 78 -12.78 -2.67 2.38
C ILE A 78 -12.91 -1.53 1.37
N LEU A 79 -13.90 -0.67 1.57
CA LEU A 79 -14.09 0.51 0.75
C LEU A 79 -13.07 1.59 1.09
N LEU A 80 -12.51 2.21 0.05
CA LEU A 80 -11.60 3.34 0.18
C LEU A 80 -12.39 4.65 0.15
N GLN A 81 -11.94 5.63 0.93
CA GLN A 81 -12.52 6.96 0.85
C GLN A 81 -12.32 7.60 -0.53
N PRO A 82 -13.27 8.41 -1.00
CA PRO A 82 -13.08 9.21 -2.20
C PRO A 82 -11.86 10.13 -2.09
N GLY A 83 -11.08 10.21 -3.16
CA GLY A 83 -9.92 11.08 -3.26
C GLY A 83 -8.66 10.34 -3.70
N GLN A 84 -7.51 10.98 -3.49
CA GLN A 84 -6.23 10.40 -3.87
C GLN A 84 -5.87 9.26 -2.92
N THR A 85 -5.55 8.11 -3.50
CA THR A 85 -5.04 6.94 -2.78
C THR A 85 -3.56 6.75 -3.09
N TRP A 86 -2.75 6.60 -2.05
CA TRP A 86 -1.36 6.16 -2.16
C TRP A 86 -1.23 4.71 -1.74
N ILE A 87 -0.68 3.88 -2.61
CA ILE A 87 -0.44 2.46 -2.36
C ILE A 87 1.06 2.22 -2.37
N THR A 88 1.58 1.59 -1.32
CA THR A 88 3.00 1.24 -1.20
C THR A 88 3.12 -0.25 -0.90
N ALA A 89 3.89 -0.96 -1.71
CA ALA A 89 4.34 -2.31 -1.40
C ALA A 89 5.56 -2.24 -0.48
N ILE A 90 5.52 -2.96 0.64
CA ILE A 90 6.61 -3.02 1.60
C ILE A 90 6.86 -4.46 2.06
N PRO A 91 8.11 -4.81 2.41
CA PRO A 91 8.40 -6.09 3.06
C PRO A 91 7.75 -6.19 4.45
N ASP A 92 7.57 -7.41 4.93
CA ASP A 92 7.14 -7.64 6.31
C ASP A 92 8.14 -7.04 7.31
N GLY A 93 7.61 -6.55 8.43
CA GLY A 93 8.39 -5.88 9.49
C GLY A 93 8.88 -4.47 9.18
N LYS A 94 8.52 -3.87 8.02
CA LYS A 94 8.90 -2.49 7.65
C LYS A 94 7.84 -1.43 7.93
N LEU A 95 6.64 -1.84 8.39
CA LEU A 95 5.59 -0.90 8.76
C LEU A 95 5.76 -0.42 10.20
N THR A 96 5.81 0.89 10.39
CA THR A 96 5.72 1.55 11.69
C THR A 96 4.70 2.68 11.61
N TYR A 97 3.78 2.76 12.58
CA TYR A 97 2.82 3.85 12.70
C TYR A 97 2.44 4.07 14.17
N SER A 98 1.89 5.24 14.47
CA SER A 98 1.30 5.55 15.79
C SER A 98 -0.19 5.81 15.59
N PRO A 99 -1.07 5.15 16.38
CA PRO A 99 -2.49 5.42 16.36
C PRO A 99 -2.83 6.81 16.94
#